data_AF-A0A8J4C9T6-F1
#
_entry.id   AF-A0A8J4C9T6-F1
#
_cell.length_a   1.000
_cell.length_b   1.000
_cell.length_c   1.000
_cell.angle_alpha   90.00
_cell.angle_beta   90.00
_cell.angle_gamma   90.00
#
_symmetry.space_group_name_H-M   'P 1'
#
loop_
_entity.id
_entity.type
_entity.pdbx_description
1 polymer ?
#
loop_
_entity_poly.entity_id
_entity_poly.type
_entity_poly.pdbx_seq_one_letter_code
_entity_poly.pdbx_strand_id
1 'polypeptide(L)'
;MPTTDLLKTFGLSRNPFTDRTAEKTNLDSTSLYIHSDLRGLKPSDTTYIFFGRRGSGKTTIRLQLEDAYRRYNEEAAAKGTKGHFIVDMCRPGHMTACLSTFMETLQASTDNWDATFSDAWTTADLVDCILSYAATELVKKFTKPNGEEARQIQETLRSDARAARQFLLLSHLYARTDTATLKQVRAVLLRPKYTATQVTVGAVSTITATGGLVAAARQPAVTGAVSEYGSASWDWLCDHVPLLRSRPKLLGAVGLGAATVGLWYYARWQRLRSLERAAALQRNIRVVKPQPLELLAGLLDHLFTSQDSVDTIRSLTLGISAHQKLELLAGLVRLLGYEAVAVFGDCFDEVTLLDPVRFPGAIKAFAREVCRNDILNFGRLHFFFPDSRLALDLNTDRTLKEARFDRHFVRDLVWSRHQLEELAERRFRAAQQALREEAAIRGSATSLLSTASSLGSNEGGSGDGNGAGNAERQSSSSVFGDPSTMSFADLFKKVRGEDFSSYLAKLSTPRELMIMMTEMFSRIEQNPEGGLTAQDMEIAVTKALEQSV
;
A
#
# COMPACT_ATOMS: atom_id res chain seq x y z
N MET A 1 42.74 30.02 14.07
CA MET A 1 43.19 28.61 14.10
C MET A 1 42.49 27.87 12.98
N PRO A 2 43.20 27.11 12.13
CA PRO A 2 42.53 26.32 11.11
C PRO A 2 41.75 25.23 11.85
N THR A 3 40.42 25.29 11.81
CA THR A 3 39.58 24.16 12.12
C THR A 3 39.93 23.09 11.09
N THR A 4 40.86 22.21 11.43
CA THR A 4 41.14 21.01 10.67
C THR A 4 39.83 20.25 10.61
N ASP A 5 39.20 20.30 9.43
CA ASP A 5 37.96 19.63 9.15
C ASP A 5 38.23 18.13 9.24
N LEU A 6 38.07 17.58 10.45
CA LEU A 6 38.45 16.23 10.79
C LEU A 6 37.72 15.22 9.91
N LEU A 7 36.49 15.56 9.50
CA LEU A 7 35.72 14.84 8.50
C LEU A 7 36.47 14.74 7.17
N LYS A 8 37.07 15.83 6.68
CA LYS A 8 37.92 15.81 5.47
C LYS A 8 39.15 14.91 5.63
N THR A 9 39.72 14.82 6.83
CA THR A 9 40.85 13.90 7.10
C THR A 9 40.44 12.44 6.88
N PHE A 10 39.19 12.11 7.18
CA PHE A 10 38.61 10.79 6.95
C PHE A 10 37.93 10.63 5.58
N GLY A 11 38.02 11.63 4.70
CA GLY A 11 37.36 11.62 3.40
C GLY A 11 35.83 11.67 3.49
N LEU A 12 35.30 12.41 4.47
CA LEU A 12 33.86 12.59 4.69
C LEU A 12 33.46 14.05 4.41
N SER A 13 32.34 14.26 3.71
CA SER A 13 31.73 15.59 3.54
C SER A 13 30.91 16.03 4.75
N ARG A 14 30.35 15.06 5.48
CA ARG A 14 29.50 15.23 6.66
C ARG A 14 29.58 13.99 7.55
N ASN A 15 29.14 14.12 8.80
CA ASN A 15 29.03 13.00 9.71
C ASN A 15 27.99 11.97 9.19
N PRO A 16 28.36 10.71 8.92
CA PRO A 16 27.46 9.71 8.34
C PRO A 16 26.44 9.14 9.32
N PHE A 17 26.53 9.49 10.61
CA PHE A 17 25.71 8.96 11.69
C PHE A 17 24.59 9.92 12.13
N THR A 18 24.53 11.14 11.58
CA THR A 18 23.50 12.13 11.92
C THR A 18 22.09 11.71 11.51
N ASP A 19 21.97 10.95 10.41
CA ASP A 19 20.69 10.47 9.90
C ASP A 19 20.25 9.24 10.70
N ARG A 20 19.45 9.48 11.75
CA ARG A 20 19.00 8.48 12.74
C ARG A 20 17.90 7.54 12.21
N THR A 21 17.19 7.92 11.15
CA THR A 21 16.10 7.14 10.56
C THR A 21 16.50 6.62 9.19
N ALA A 22 16.26 5.33 8.93
CA ALA A 22 16.63 4.67 7.69
C ALA A 22 16.02 5.34 6.45
N GLU A 23 14.79 5.85 6.53
CA GLU A 23 14.09 6.49 5.41
C GLU A 23 14.69 7.84 4.97
N LYS A 24 15.35 8.54 5.90
CA LYS A 24 15.95 9.86 5.66
C LYS A 24 17.45 9.80 5.39
N THR A 25 18.02 8.59 5.38
CA THR A 25 19.44 8.46 5.10
C THR A 25 19.69 8.84 3.65
N ASN A 26 20.60 9.79 3.46
CA ASN A 26 21.04 10.19 2.13
C ASN A 26 22.18 9.30 1.60
N LEU A 27 22.48 8.22 2.32
CA LEU A 27 23.50 7.25 1.97
C LEU A 27 22.85 6.13 1.16
N ASP A 28 23.63 5.51 0.28
CA ASP A 28 23.15 4.41 -0.56
C ASP A 28 22.56 3.25 0.27
N SER A 29 21.66 2.48 -0.34
CA SER A 29 21.06 1.24 0.18
C SER A 29 22.08 0.24 0.73
N THR A 30 23.33 0.25 0.23
CA THR A 30 24.46 -0.55 0.75
C THR A 30 24.90 -0.15 2.17
N SER A 31 24.57 1.07 2.61
CA SER A 31 24.83 1.57 3.97
C SER A 31 23.93 0.92 5.03
N LEU A 32 22.88 0.21 4.59
CA LEU A 32 21.98 -0.54 5.45
C LEU A 32 22.55 -1.95 5.68
N TYR A 33 22.65 -2.37 6.94
CA TYR A 33 23.10 -3.72 7.29
C TYR A 33 22.01 -4.74 6.92
N ILE A 34 22.41 -5.83 6.25
CA ILE A 34 21.52 -6.92 5.85
C ILE A 34 21.66 -8.02 6.89
N HIS A 35 20.58 -8.33 7.61
CA HIS A 35 20.57 -9.48 8.52
C HIS A 35 21.00 -10.74 7.74
N SER A 36 21.83 -11.61 8.32
CA SER A 36 22.40 -12.77 7.61
C SER A 36 21.32 -13.59 6.91
N ASP A 37 20.17 -13.72 7.56
CA ASP A 37 19.02 -14.49 7.09
C ASP A 37 18.27 -13.83 5.92
N LEU A 38 18.56 -12.55 5.66
CA LEU A 38 18.01 -11.76 4.57
C LEU A 38 19.02 -11.56 3.43
N ARG A 39 20.27 -12.03 3.60
CA ARG A 39 21.30 -11.89 2.57
C ARG A 39 20.99 -12.83 1.41
N GLY A 40 20.76 -12.26 0.23
CA GLY A 40 20.31 -13.02 -0.93
C GLY A 40 18.84 -13.42 -0.86
N LEU A 41 18.05 -12.73 -0.02
CA LEU A 41 16.61 -12.91 0.02
C LEU A 41 16.03 -12.68 -1.38
N LYS A 42 15.55 -13.76 -1.97
CA LYS A 42 14.68 -13.69 -3.13
C LYS A 42 13.25 -13.59 -2.61
N PRO A 43 12.41 -12.72 -3.21
CA PRO A 43 10.97 -12.74 -2.97
C PRO A 43 10.46 -14.18 -3.08
N SER A 44 10.13 -14.75 -1.93
CA SER A 44 9.72 -16.14 -1.77
C SER A 44 8.41 -16.19 -1.01
N ASP A 45 7.77 -17.35 -0.99
CA ASP A 45 6.43 -17.56 -0.44
C ASP A 45 6.40 -17.43 1.10
N THR A 46 7.55 -17.19 1.73
CA THR A 46 7.68 -17.03 3.18
C THR A 46 7.08 -15.71 3.68
N THR A 47 6.44 -15.82 4.84
CA THR A 47 5.94 -14.70 5.64
C THR A 47 6.99 -14.39 6.71
N TYR A 48 7.32 -13.11 6.86
CA TYR A 48 8.25 -12.65 7.89
C TYR A 48 7.53 -11.74 8.87
N ILE A 49 7.72 -12.00 10.16
CA ILE A 49 7.21 -11.12 11.21
C ILE A 49 8.36 -10.77 12.15
N PHE A 50 8.63 -9.48 12.28
CA PHE A 50 9.69 -8.94 13.11
C PHE A 50 9.09 -8.16 14.27
N PHE A 51 9.49 -8.50 15.48
CA PHE A 51 9.25 -7.71 16.67
C PHE A 51 10.56 -7.08 17.11
N GLY A 52 10.51 -5.85 17.60
CA GLY A 52 11.71 -5.22 18.10
C GLY A 52 11.48 -3.86 18.69
N ARG A 53 12.43 -3.44 19.53
CA ARG A 53 12.40 -2.13 20.18
C ARG A 53 12.48 -0.98 19.17
N ARG A 54 12.14 0.21 19.64
CA ARG A 54 12.37 1.44 18.88
C ARG A 54 13.85 1.53 18.52
N GLY A 55 14.15 1.81 17.24
CA GLY A 55 15.53 1.91 16.77
C GLY A 55 16.25 0.58 16.52
N SER A 56 15.58 -0.57 16.65
CA SER A 56 16.15 -1.90 16.36
C SER A 56 16.39 -2.18 14.87
N GLY A 57 16.19 -1.21 13.97
CA GLY A 57 16.43 -1.41 12.52
C GLY A 57 15.33 -2.13 11.75
N LYS A 58 14.09 -2.22 12.28
CA LYS A 58 12.93 -2.80 11.58
C LYS A 58 12.69 -2.14 10.22
N THR A 59 12.60 -0.81 10.21
CA THR A 59 12.41 -0.02 8.98
C THR A 59 13.54 -0.23 7.97
N THR A 60 14.78 -0.40 8.45
CA THR A 60 15.92 -0.75 7.59
C THR A 60 15.69 -2.07 6.86
N ILE A 61 15.27 -3.10 7.61
CA ILE A 61 14.97 -4.42 7.06
C ILE A 61 13.81 -4.33 6.06
N ARG A 62 12.74 -3.59 6.40
CA ARG A 62 11.60 -3.35 5.49
C ARG A 62 12.07 -2.77 4.16
N LEU A 63 12.85 -1.68 4.18
CA LEU A 63 13.33 -1.02 2.97
C LEU A 63 14.19 -1.96 2.10
N GLN A 64 14.98 -2.83 2.71
CA GLN A 64 15.75 -3.85 1.99
C GLN A 64 14.86 -4.92 1.36
N LEU A 65 13.84 -5.40 2.06
CA LEU A 65 12.87 -6.32 1.50
C LEU A 65 12.13 -5.65 0.33
N GLU A 66 11.64 -4.43 0.50
CA GLU A 66 10.97 -3.68 -0.58
C GLU A 66 11.87 -3.49 -1.81
N ASP A 67 13.15 -3.18 -1.61
CA ASP A 67 14.13 -3.07 -2.68
C ASP A 67 14.39 -4.41 -3.38
N ALA A 68 14.47 -5.52 -2.63
CA ALA A 68 14.58 -6.86 -3.20
C ALA A 68 13.34 -7.24 -4.05
N TYR A 69 12.14 -6.88 -3.59
CA TYR A 69 10.91 -7.05 -4.37
C TYR A 69 10.89 -6.15 -5.61
N ARG A 70 11.40 -4.91 -5.51
CA ARG A 70 11.51 -4.00 -6.66
C ARG A 70 12.44 -4.56 -7.74
N ARG A 71 13.65 -4.97 -7.36
CA ARG A 71 14.62 -5.59 -8.29
C ARG A 71 14.06 -6.85 -8.94
N TYR A 72 13.39 -7.70 -8.15
CA TYR A 72 12.71 -8.87 -8.69
C TYR A 72 11.64 -8.48 -9.71
N ASN A 73 10.83 -7.46 -9.43
CA ASN A 73 9.79 -6.98 -10.36
C ASN A 73 10.39 -6.41 -11.65
N GLU A 74 11.53 -5.74 -11.58
CA GLU A 74 12.27 -5.25 -12.76
C GLU A 74 12.81 -6.42 -13.61
N GLU A 75 13.40 -7.44 -12.98
CA GLU A 75 13.84 -8.67 -13.66
C GLU A 75 12.67 -9.47 -14.25
N ALA A 76 11.54 -9.50 -13.55
CA ALA A 76 10.31 -10.14 -13.98
C ALA A 76 9.70 -9.43 -15.19
N ALA A 77 9.73 -8.09 -15.20
CA ALA A 77 9.32 -7.27 -16.33
C ALA A 77 10.14 -7.58 -17.60
N ALA A 78 11.45 -7.79 -17.45
CA ALA A 78 12.31 -8.23 -18.56
C ALA A 78 11.94 -9.62 -19.10
N LYS A 79 11.30 -10.47 -18.28
CA LYS A 79 10.80 -11.80 -18.66
C LYS A 79 9.34 -11.80 -19.12
N GLY A 80 8.68 -10.64 -19.11
CA GLY A 80 7.29 -10.47 -19.57
C GLY A 80 6.20 -10.63 -18.50
N THR A 81 6.54 -10.71 -17.20
CA THR A 81 5.56 -10.67 -16.10
C THR A 81 5.67 -9.35 -15.33
N LYS A 82 4.65 -8.95 -14.57
CA LYS A 82 4.70 -7.72 -13.75
C LYS A 82 5.34 -7.93 -12.37
N GLY A 83 5.92 -9.11 -12.12
CA GLY A 83 6.43 -9.52 -10.81
C GLY A 83 5.32 -9.57 -9.75
N HIS A 84 5.65 -9.25 -8.51
CA HIS A 84 4.73 -9.22 -7.37
C HIS A 84 4.01 -7.88 -7.22
N PHE A 85 2.71 -7.93 -6.95
CA PHE A 85 1.92 -6.77 -6.57
C PHE A 85 2.13 -6.43 -5.10
N ILE A 86 2.73 -5.28 -4.83
CA ILE A 86 3.09 -4.84 -3.48
C ILE A 86 1.93 -4.03 -2.88
N VAL A 87 1.43 -4.50 -1.74
CA VAL A 87 0.47 -3.79 -0.89
C VAL A 87 1.21 -3.21 0.30
N ASP A 88 1.48 -1.91 0.23
CA ASP A 88 2.19 -1.19 1.30
C ASP A 88 1.20 -0.55 2.27
N MET A 89 1.07 -1.15 3.45
CA MET A 89 0.24 -0.67 4.55
C MET A 89 0.93 0.41 5.38
N CYS A 90 2.23 0.65 5.17
CA CYS A 90 3.03 1.62 5.94
C CYS A 90 2.73 3.07 5.53
N ARG A 91 1.95 3.28 4.47
CA ARG A 91 1.62 4.63 4.01
C ARG A 91 0.93 5.43 5.11
N PRO A 92 1.45 6.61 5.48
CA PRO A 92 0.91 7.41 6.57
C PRO A 92 -0.58 7.70 6.40
N GLY A 93 -1.33 7.58 7.49
CA GLY A 93 -2.73 8.00 7.59
C GLY A 93 -3.78 7.03 7.01
N HIS A 94 -3.45 6.13 6.08
CA HIS A 94 -4.44 5.20 5.52
C HIS A 94 -4.91 4.21 6.59
N MET A 95 -3.99 3.58 7.34
CA MET A 95 -4.32 2.68 8.45
C MET A 95 -5.09 3.42 9.54
N THR A 96 -4.59 4.58 9.97
CA THR A 96 -5.28 5.43 10.96
C THR A 96 -6.72 5.66 10.56
N ALA A 97 -6.98 6.03 9.31
CA ALA A 97 -8.32 6.33 8.90
C ALA A 97 -9.18 5.08 8.63
N CYS A 98 -8.60 3.89 8.42
CA CYS A 98 -9.35 2.63 8.48
C CYS A 98 -9.82 2.33 9.91
N LEU A 99 -8.93 2.51 10.88
CA LEU A 99 -9.25 2.33 12.30
C LEU A 99 -10.22 3.38 12.82
N SER A 100 -10.15 4.63 12.33
CA SER A 100 -11.15 5.65 12.67
C SER A 100 -12.54 5.25 12.19
N THR A 101 -12.67 4.75 10.96
CA THR A 101 -13.96 4.23 10.48
C THR A 101 -14.42 3.01 11.27
N PHE A 102 -13.49 2.14 11.69
CA PHE A 102 -13.82 1.01 12.56
C PHE A 102 -14.37 1.48 13.92
N MET A 103 -13.72 2.46 14.55
CA MET A 103 -14.15 3.09 15.78
C MET A 103 -15.55 3.72 15.65
N GLU A 104 -15.79 4.46 14.56
CA GLU A 104 -17.11 5.04 14.24
C GLU A 104 -18.18 3.95 14.07
N THR A 105 -17.85 2.85 13.38
CA THR A 105 -18.78 1.75 13.11
C THR A 105 -19.17 1.01 14.39
N LEU A 106 -18.23 0.86 15.32
CA LEU A 106 -18.49 0.28 16.64
C LEU A 106 -19.12 1.28 17.62
N GLN A 107 -19.28 2.55 17.23
CA GLN A 107 -19.70 3.64 18.11
C GLN A 107 -18.83 3.74 19.37
N ALA A 108 -17.55 3.40 19.23
CA ALA A 108 -16.57 3.50 20.29
C ALA A 108 -16.05 4.93 20.43
N SER A 109 -15.63 5.30 21.64
CA SER A 109 -14.92 6.54 21.93
C SER A 109 -13.44 6.24 22.16
N THR A 110 -12.60 7.28 22.23
CA THR A 110 -11.19 7.11 22.60
C THR A 110 -11.00 6.49 23.99
N ASP A 111 -11.97 6.67 24.89
CA ASP A 111 -11.86 6.24 26.29
C ASP A 111 -12.14 4.75 26.47
N ASN A 112 -12.99 4.16 25.62
CA ASN A 112 -13.31 2.74 25.63
C ASN A 112 -12.68 1.96 24.46
N TRP A 113 -11.88 2.64 23.64
CA TRP A 113 -11.32 2.08 22.41
C TRP A 113 -10.50 0.83 22.66
N ASP A 114 -9.63 0.83 23.68
CA ASP A 114 -8.70 -0.27 23.93
C ASP A 114 -9.43 -1.61 24.18
N ALA A 115 -10.43 -1.58 25.08
CA ALA A 115 -11.25 -2.74 25.39
C ALA A 115 -12.13 -3.14 24.19
N THR A 116 -12.82 -2.17 23.60
CA THR A 116 -13.76 -2.44 22.49
C THR A 116 -13.05 -3.01 21.27
N PHE A 117 -11.87 -2.48 20.93
CA PHE A 117 -11.05 -2.99 19.84
C PHE A 117 -10.54 -4.41 20.15
N SER A 118 -10.02 -4.64 21.36
CA SER A 118 -9.50 -5.95 21.75
C SER A 118 -10.55 -7.06 21.63
N ASP A 119 -11.81 -6.76 21.89
CA ASP A 119 -12.91 -7.73 21.83
C ASP A 119 -13.50 -7.87 20.42
N ALA A 120 -13.58 -6.78 19.65
CA ALA A 120 -14.31 -6.75 18.39
C ALA A 120 -13.44 -6.93 17.14
N TRP A 121 -12.13 -6.68 17.22
CA TRP A 121 -11.21 -6.77 16.08
C TRP A 121 -10.98 -8.22 15.66
N THR A 122 -11.09 -8.49 14.36
CA THR A 122 -10.93 -9.85 13.82
C THR A 122 -9.99 -9.87 12.61
N THR A 123 -9.53 -11.07 12.29
CA THR A 123 -8.78 -11.41 11.09
C THR A 123 -9.46 -10.89 9.81
N ALA A 124 -10.79 -10.88 9.77
CA ALA A 124 -11.55 -10.41 8.62
C ALA A 124 -11.40 -8.89 8.42
N ASP A 125 -11.36 -8.10 9.50
CA ASP A 125 -11.18 -6.64 9.44
C ASP A 125 -9.76 -6.27 9.03
N LEU A 126 -8.77 -7.03 9.50
CA LEU A 126 -7.38 -6.88 9.07
C LEU A 126 -7.24 -7.11 7.56
N VAL A 127 -7.85 -8.18 7.03
CA VAL A 127 -7.84 -8.41 5.58
C VAL A 127 -8.65 -7.35 4.84
N ASP A 128 -9.72 -6.82 5.43
CA ASP A 128 -10.45 -5.69 4.86
C ASP A 128 -9.58 -4.43 4.74
N CYS A 129 -8.69 -4.18 5.71
CA CYS A 129 -7.67 -3.14 5.59
C CYS A 129 -6.74 -3.42 4.39
N ILE A 130 -6.20 -4.65 4.29
CA ILE A 130 -5.31 -5.04 3.16
C ILE A 130 -6.03 -4.84 1.82
N LEU A 131 -7.28 -5.28 1.71
CA LEU A 131 -8.12 -5.07 0.52
C LEU A 131 -8.35 -3.60 0.22
N SER A 132 -8.50 -2.74 1.24
CA SER A 132 -8.61 -1.29 1.06
C SER A 132 -7.36 -0.68 0.43
N TYR A 133 -6.17 -1.06 0.89
CA TYR A 133 -4.91 -0.62 0.29
C TYR A 133 -4.77 -1.14 -1.15
N ALA A 134 -4.99 -2.44 -1.35
CA ALA A 134 -4.88 -3.07 -2.67
C ALA A 134 -5.86 -2.46 -3.69
N ALA A 135 -7.14 -2.32 -3.31
CA ALA A 135 -8.17 -1.75 -4.16
C ALA A 135 -7.85 -0.30 -4.54
N THR A 136 -7.36 0.49 -3.57
CA THR A 136 -6.98 1.89 -3.80
C THR A 136 -5.84 2.00 -4.82
N GLU A 137 -4.82 1.16 -4.70
CA GLU A 137 -3.69 1.14 -5.64
C GLU A 137 -4.06 0.61 -7.02
N LEU A 138 -4.87 -0.46 -7.09
CA LEU A 138 -5.33 -0.98 -8.37
C LEU A 138 -6.23 0.02 -9.09
N VAL A 139 -7.11 0.75 -8.38
CA VAL A 139 -7.94 1.80 -8.97
C VAL A 139 -7.07 2.95 -9.49
N LYS A 140 -6.05 3.39 -8.74
CA LYS A 140 -5.10 4.41 -9.22
C LYS A 140 -4.36 3.98 -10.49
N LYS A 141 -3.91 2.71 -10.55
CA LYS A 141 -3.28 2.14 -11.75
C LYS A 141 -4.27 2.06 -12.92
N PHE A 142 -5.52 1.70 -12.65
CA PHE A 142 -6.60 1.59 -13.65
C PHE A 142 -7.01 2.94 -14.25
N THR A 143 -7.04 4.01 -13.44
CA THR A 143 -7.50 5.35 -13.88
C THR A 143 -6.38 6.28 -14.29
N LYS A 144 -5.11 5.83 -14.23
CA LYS A 144 -3.96 6.63 -14.66
C LYS A 144 -4.13 7.06 -16.13
N PRO A 145 -4.19 8.38 -16.43
CA PRO A 145 -4.41 8.86 -17.79
C PRO A 145 -3.22 8.48 -18.68
N ASN A 146 -3.51 8.00 -19.89
CA ASN A 146 -2.52 7.61 -20.90
C ASN A 146 -1.49 6.55 -20.45
N GLY A 147 -1.72 5.84 -19.34
CA GLY A 147 -0.87 4.74 -18.92
C GLY A 147 -1.10 3.51 -19.80
N GLU A 148 -0.04 2.96 -20.39
CA GLU A 148 -0.10 1.67 -21.08
C GLU A 148 -0.59 0.56 -20.14
N GLU A 149 -0.07 0.54 -18.91
CA GLU A 149 -0.51 -0.38 -17.85
C GLU A 149 -2.02 -0.26 -17.60
N ALA A 150 -2.56 0.96 -17.57
CA ALA A 150 -3.98 1.21 -17.36
C ALA A 150 -4.84 0.62 -18.50
N ARG A 151 -4.40 0.80 -19.75
CA ARG A 151 -5.09 0.24 -20.93
C ARG A 151 -5.08 -1.29 -20.92
N GLN A 152 -3.93 -1.89 -20.62
CA GLN A 152 -3.81 -3.35 -20.48
C GLN A 152 -4.75 -3.88 -19.40
N ILE A 153 -4.73 -3.29 -18.20
CA ILE A 153 -5.64 -3.69 -17.10
C ILE A 153 -7.11 -3.57 -17.55
N GLN A 154 -7.49 -2.47 -18.22
CA GLN A 154 -8.85 -2.27 -18.71
C GLN A 154 -9.26 -3.33 -19.75
N GLU A 155 -8.35 -3.68 -20.66
CA GLU A 155 -8.60 -4.70 -21.68
C GLU A 155 -8.75 -6.08 -21.07
N THR A 156 -7.82 -6.49 -20.19
CA THR A 156 -7.89 -7.76 -19.47
C THR A 156 -9.20 -7.87 -18.68
N LEU A 157 -9.57 -6.84 -17.90
CA LEU A 157 -10.82 -6.86 -17.13
C LEU A 157 -12.06 -6.88 -18.04
N ARG A 158 -12.06 -6.20 -19.18
CA ARG A 158 -13.19 -6.27 -20.13
C ARG A 158 -13.32 -7.65 -20.78
N SER A 159 -12.22 -8.38 -20.93
CA SER A 159 -12.21 -9.72 -21.51
C SER A 159 -12.78 -10.77 -20.55
N ASP A 160 -12.61 -10.58 -19.23
CA ASP A 160 -13.15 -11.48 -18.20
C ASP A 160 -14.25 -10.80 -17.36
N ALA A 161 -15.51 -11.17 -17.66
CA ALA A 161 -16.68 -10.64 -16.96
C ALA A 161 -16.73 -10.96 -15.46
N ARG A 162 -16.07 -12.04 -15.00
CA ARG A 162 -15.98 -12.39 -13.58
C ARG A 162 -14.96 -11.47 -12.88
N ALA A 163 -13.79 -11.29 -13.48
CA ALA A 163 -12.77 -10.39 -12.95
C ALA A 163 -13.25 -8.93 -12.94
N ALA A 164 -13.97 -8.47 -13.98
CA ALA A 164 -14.60 -7.14 -13.98
C ALA A 164 -15.60 -6.96 -12.85
N ARG A 165 -16.47 -7.97 -12.61
CA ARG A 165 -17.44 -7.95 -11.49
C ARG A 165 -16.73 -7.82 -10.15
N GLN A 166 -15.71 -8.64 -9.93
CA GLN A 166 -14.90 -8.62 -8.71
C GLN A 166 -14.21 -7.27 -8.53
N PHE A 167 -13.55 -6.75 -9.56
CA PHE A 167 -12.85 -5.46 -9.51
C PHE A 167 -13.82 -4.28 -9.27
N LEU A 168 -15.01 -4.30 -9.86
CA LEU A 168 -16.04 -3.29 -9.63
C LEU A 168 -16.55 -3.29 -8.19
N LEU A 169 -16.81 -4.47 -7.61
CA LEU A 169 -17.20 -4.54 -6.20
C LEU A 169 -16.06 -4.15 -5.27
N LEU A 170 -14.85 -4.65 -5.53
CA LEU A 170 -13.67 -4.33 -4.74
C LEU A 170 -13.41 -2.81 -4.74
N SER A 171 -13.49 -2.15 -5.90
CA SER A 171 -13.31 -0.71 -6.00
C SER A 171 -14.40 0.08 -5.25
N HIS A 172 -15.67 -0.29 -5.36
CA HIS A 172 -16.75 0.45 -4.70
C HIS A 172 -16.85 0.17 -3.20
N LEU A 173 -16.36 -0.97 -2.71
CA LEU A 173 -16.44 -1.31 -1.29
C LEU A 173 -15.17 -0.95 -0.52
N TYR A 174 -14.00 -1.02 -1.14
CA TYR A 174 -12.72 -0.94 -0.45
C TYR A 174 -11.83 0.24 -0.86
N ALA A 175 -11.94 0.72 -2.11
CA ALA A 175 -11.06 1.78 -2.59
C ALA A 175 -11.40 3.13 -1.95
N ARG A 176 -10.36 3.79 -1.43
CA ARG A 176 -10.47 5.13 -0.83
C ARG A 176 -10.16 6.18 -1.88
N THR A 177 -11.10 6.37 -2.79
CA THR A 177 -11.01 7.32 -3.90
C THR A 177 -12.29 8.14 -3.99
N ASP A 178 -12.30 9.15 -4.84
CA ASP A 178 -13.44 10.02 -5.06
C ASP A 178 -14.53 9.32 -5.90
N THR A 179 -15.76 9.81 -5.78
CA THR A 179 -16.90 9.22 -6.49
C THR A 179 -16.82 9.40 -8.01
N ALA A 180 -16.07 10.38 -8.52
CA ALA A 180 -15.89 10.56 -9.96
C ALA A 180 -14.98 9.48 -10.55
N THR A 181 -13.87 9.16 -9.87
CA THR A 181 -13.00 8.02 -10.21
C THR A 181 -13.79 6.71 -10.23
N LEU A 182 -14.64 6.44 -9.22
CA LEU A 182 -15.49 5.23 -9.22
C LEU A 182 -16.50 5.21 -10.37
N LYS A 183 -17.12 6.36 -10.71
CA LYS A 183 -18.00 6.49 -11.89
C LYS A 183 -17.24 6.22 -13.18
N GLN A 184 -15.99 6.67 -13.29
CA GLN A 184 -15.14 6.37 -14.45
C GLN A 184 -14.86 4.88 -14.56
N VAL A 185 -14.43 4.22 -13.46
CA VAL A 185 -14.23 2.76 -13.43
C VAL A 185 -15.48 2.02 -13.88
N ARG A 186 -16.64 2.42 -13.35
CA ARG A 186 -17.94 1.86 -13.72
C ARG A 186 -18.25 2.04 -15.21
N ALA A 187 -18.07 3.24 -15.76
CA ALA A 187 -18.34 3.53 -17.17
C ALA A 187 -17.43 2.76 -18.13
N VAL A 188 -16.19 2.50 -17.72
CA VAL A 188 -15.19 1.79 -18.53
C VAL A 188 -15.43 0.29 -18.58
N LEU A 189 -15.91 -0.31 -17.48
CA LEU A 189 -16.11 -1.76 -17.35
C LEU A 189 -17.54 -2.23 -17.58
N LEU A 190 -18.54 -1.42 -17.24
CA LEU A 190 -19.93 -1.74 -17.54
C LEU A 190 -20.28 -1.27 -18.94
N ARG A 191 -20.64 -2.23 -19.81
CA ARG A 191 -21.35 -1.89 -21.03
C ARG A 191 -22.74 -1.34 -20.65
N PRO A 192 -23.20 -0.23 -21.24
CA PRO A 192 -24.55 0.25 -20.99
C PRO A 192 -25.55 -0.86 -21.34
N LYS A 193 -26.40 -1.24 -20.37
CA LYS A 193 -27.39 -2.33 -20.52
C LYS A 193 -28.35 -2.11 -21.68
N TYR A 194 -28.59 -0.84 -22.02
CA TYR A 194 -29.41 -0.45 -23.14
C TYR A 194 -28.58 0.43 -24.06
N THR A 195 -28.46 0.04 -25.32
CA THR A 195 -27.96 0.97 -26.33
C THR A 195 -28.94 2.12 -26.49
N ALA A 196 -28.45 3.30 -26.87
CA ALA A 196 -29.31 4.47 -27.11
C ALA A 196 -30.49 4.12 -28.03
N THR A 197 -30.26 3.25 -29.01
CA THR A 197 -31.28 2.71 -29.91
C THR A 197 -32.38 1.91 -29.20
N GLN A 198 -32.05 1.07 -28.22
CA GLN A 198 -33.05 0.31 -27.46
C GLN A 198 -33.88 1.22 -26.55
N VAL A 199 -33.27 2.25 -25.97
CA VAL A 199 -34.00 3.25 -25.18
C VAL A 199 -34.93 4.06 -26.10
N THR A 200 -34.46 4.46 -27.28
CA THR A 200 -35.29 5.18 -28.26
C THR A 200 -36.43 4.31 -28.77
N VAL A 201 -36.18 3.04 -29.13
CA VAL A 201 -37.22 2.11 -29.58
C VAL A 201 -38.19 1.81 -28.43
N GLY A 202 -37.71 1.66 -27.20
CA GLY A 202 -38.55 1.52 -26.01
C GLY A 202 -39.43 2.75 -25.80
N ALA A 203 -38.86 3.95 -25.82
CA ALA A 203 -39.61 5.19 -25.67
C ALA A 203 -40.64 5.39 -26.79
N VAL A 204 -40.25 5.19 -28.05
CA VAL A 204 -41.13 5.29 -29.22
C VAL A 204 -42.23 4.24 -29.15
N SER A 205 -41.91 2.97 -28.89
CA SER A 205 -42.94 1.93 -28.75
C SER A 205 -43.88 2.18 -27.58
N THR A 206 -43.40 2.72 -26.46
CA THR A 206 -44.28 3.09 -25.33
C THR A 206 -45.21 4.23 -25.71
N ILE A 207 -44.69 5.28 -26.39
CA ILE A 207 -45.47 6.42 -26.90
C ILE A 207 -46.46 5.97 -27.98
N THR A 208 -46.05 5.10 -28.90
CA THR A 208 -46.91 4.58 -29.98
C THR A 208 -47.95 3.59 -29.44
N ALA A 209 -47.63 2.79 -28.42
CA ALA A 209 -48.59 1.91 -27.78
C ALA A 209 -49.62 2.69 -26.96
N THR A 210 -49.20 3.70 -26.19
CA THR A 210 -50.14 4.58 -25.49
C THR A 210 -50.97 5.42 -26.47
N GLY A 211 -50.34 5.99 -27.50
CA GLY A 211 -51.05 6.72 -28.57
C GLY A 211 -51.99 5.84 -29.39
N GLY A 212 -51.58 4.60 -29.66
CA GLY A 212 -52.35 3.58 -30.39
C GLY A 212 -53.51 3.05 -29.58
N LEU A 213 -53.37 2.84 -28.27
CA LEU A 213 -54.48 2.52 -27.37
C LEU A 213 -55.50 3.67 -27.29
N VAL A 214 -55.03 4.92 -27.24
CA VAL A 214 -55.89 6.11 -27.26
C VAL A 214 -56.61 6.27 -28.62
N ALA A 215 -55.93 5.95 -29.73
CA ALA A 215 -56.52 6.01 -31.08
C ALA A 215 -57.48 4.84 -31.35
N ALA A 216 -57.15 3.61 -30.93
CA ALA A 216 -57.99 2.43 -31.04
C ALA A 216 -59.25 2.53 -30.18
N ALA A 217 -59.17 3.19 -29.01
CA ALA A 217 -60.34 3.56 -28.23
C ALA A 217 -61.31 4.51 -28.96
N ARG A 218 -60.88 5.13 -30.07
CA ARG A 218 -61.72 5.97 -30.95
C ARG A 218 -62.19 5.24 -32.22
N GLN A 219 -61.72 4.03 -32.52
CA GLN A 219 -62.09 3.28 -33.73
C GLN A 219 -62.82 1.95 -33.41
N PRO A 220 -64.12 1.82 -33.74
CA PRO A 220 -64.96 0.68 -33.36
C PRO A 220 -64.59 -0.66 -34.04
N ALA A 221 -63.80 -0.65 -35.11
CA ALA A 221 -63.42 -1.87 -35.84
C ALA A 221 -62.31 -2.68 -35.13
N VAL A 222 -61.40 -2.02 -34.39
CA VAL A 222 -60.28 -2.68 -33.70
C VAL A 222 -60.71 -3.27 -32.36
N THR A 223 -61.78 -2.73 -31.78
CA THR A 223 -62.38 -3.21 -30.52
C THR A 223 -62.99 -4.60 -30.67
N GLY A 224 -63.50 -4.95 -31.85
CA GLY A 224 -64.08 -6.27 -32.14
C GLY A 224 -63.08 -7.43 -32.01
N ALA A 225 -61.88 -7.29 -32.60
CA ALA A 225 -60.88 -8.35 -32.63
C ALA A 225 -60.24 -8.65 -31.25
N VAL A 226 -60.11 -7.65 -30.38
CA VAL A 226 -59.60 -7.82 -29.01
C VAL A 226 -60.69 -8.38 -28.09
N SER A 227 -61.96 -8.07 -28.37
CA SER A 227 -63.09 -8.55 -27.56
C SER A 227 -63.32 -10.05 -27.67
N GLU A 228 -62.96 -10.68 -28.79
CA GLU A 228 -63.21 -12.10 -29.04
C GLU A 228 -62.41 -13.01 -28.08
N TYR A 229 -61.14 -12.68 -27.82
CA TYR A 229 -60.29 -13.41 -26.86
C TYR A 229 -60.52 -13.01 -25.39
N GLY A 230 -61.03 -11.80 -25.14
CA GLY A 230 -61.32 -11.31 -23.79
C GLY A 230 -62.72 -11.65 -23.28
N SER A 231 -63.67 -11.97 -24.18
CA SER A 231 -65.11 -12.11 -23.88
C SER A 231 -65.41 -13.17 -22.82
N ALA A 232 -64.76 -14.34 -22.84
CA ALA A 232 -65.01 -15.39 -21.86
C ALA A 232 -64.58 -15.00 -20.43
N SER A 233 -63.43 -14.33 -20.29
CA SER A 233 -62.98 -13.79 -19.00
C SER A 233 -63.82 -12.57 -18.58
N TRP A 234 -64.31 -11.82 -19.56
CA TRP A 234 -65.13 -10.62 -19.39
C TRP A 234 -66.53 -10.94 -18.89
N ASP A 235 -67.18 -11.95 -19.46
CA ASP A 235 -68.53 -12.37 -19.09
C ASP A 235 -68.55 -12.92 -17.65
N TRP A 236 -67.55 -13.73 -17.28
CA TRP A 236 -67.37 -14.19 -15.91
C TRP A 236 -67.19 -13.03 -14.90
N LEU A 237 -66.39 -12.01 -15.26
CA LEU A 237 -66.15 -10.84 -14.43
C LEU A 237 -67.41 -9.95 -14.30
N CYS A 238 -68.18 -9.84 -15.38
CA CYS A 238 -69.43 -9.08 -15.42
C CYS A 238 -70.55 -9.75 -14.60
N ASP A 239 -70.57 -11.08 -14.53
CA ASP A 239 -71.53 -11.83 -13.73
C ASP A 239 -71.27 -11.67 -12.22
N HIS A 240 -70.01 -11.52 -11.80
CA HIS A 240 -69.65 -11.38 -10.39
C HIS A 240 -69.62 -9.93 -9.89
N VAL A 241 -69.56 -8.94 -10.80
CA VAL A 241 -69.56 -7.51 -10.45
C VAL A 241 -70.47 -6.74 -11.41
N PRO A 242 -71.80 -6.71 -11.17
CA PRO A 242 -72.80 -6.17 -12.10
C PRO A 242 -72.62 -4.66 -12.40
N LEU A 243 -71.93 -3.92 -11.52
CA LEU A 243 -71.54 -2.53 -11.76
C LEU A 243 -70.62 -2.37 -12.99
N LEU A 244 -69.85 -3.39 -13.35
CA LEU A 244 -68.90 -3.35 -14.48
C LEU A 244 -69.61 -3.30 -15.83
N ARG A 245 -70.77 -3.97 -15.95
CA ARG A 245 -71.59 -3.96 -17.16
C ARG A 245 -72.16 -2.57 -17.46
N SER A 246 -72.41 -1.77 -16.42
CA SER A 246 -73.00 -0.44 -16.53
C SER A 246 -72.02 0.66 -16.95
N ARG A 247 -70.71 0.48 -16.73
CA ARG A 247 -69.68 1.53 -16.96
C ARG A 247 -68.34 0.95 -17.43
N PRO A 248 -68.22 0.48 -18.70
CA PRO A 248 -66.99 -0.16 -19.21
C PRO A 248 -65.77 0.77 -19.21
N LYS A 249 -65.96 2.09 -19.34
CA LYS A 249 -64.88 3.09 -19.27
C LYS A 249 -64.24 3.15 -17.88
N LEU A 250 -65.01 2.93 -16.80
CA LEU A 250 -64.46 2.91 -15.45
C LEU A 250 -63.59 1.69 -15.22
N LEU A 251 -63.94 0.53 -15.79
CA LEU A 251 -63.11 -0.65 -15.66
C LEU A 251 -61.76 -0.50 -16.38
N GLY A 252 -61.74 0.05 -17.60
CA GLY A 252 -60.47 0.32 -18.28
C GLY A 252 -59.56 1.23 -17.46
N ALA A 253 -60.13 2.27 -16.82
CA ALA A 253 -59.40 3.14 -15.92
C ALA A 253 -58.92 2.42 -14.64
N VAL A 254 -59.73 1.55 -14.05
CA VAL A 254 -59.37 0.76 -12.86
C VAL A 254 -58.30 -0.29 -13.20
N GLY A 255 -58.38 -0.96 -14.34
CA GLY A 255 -57.39 -1.93 -14.79
C GLY A 255 -56.04 -1.28 -15.09
N LEU A 256 -56.02 -0.15 -15.79
CA LEU A 256 -54.79 0.65 -15.98
C LEU A 256 -54.25 1.18 -14.66
N GLY A 257 -55.13 1.63 -13.75
CA GLY A 257 -54.76 2.04 -12.40
C GLY A 257 -54.12 0.91 -11.60
N ALA A 258 -54.73 -0.28 -11.59
CA ALA A 258 -54.20 -1.45 -10.89
C ALA A 258 -52.87 -1.92 -11.49
N ALA A 259 -52.74 -1.93 -12.83
CA ALA A 259 -51.50 -2.29 -13.50
C ALA A 259 -50.37 -1.30 -13.22
N THR A 260 -50.65 0.01 -13.28
CA THR A 260 -49.65 1.05 -12.96
C THR A 260 -49.24 1.03 -11.48
N VAL A 261 -50.19 0.84 -10.56
CA VAL A 261 -49.91 0.65 -9.13
C VAL A 261 -49.10 -0.63 -8.90
N GLY A 262 -49.46 -1.73 -9.54
CA GLY A 262 -48.74 -3.00 -9.45
C GLY A 262 -47.29 -2.90 -9.96
N LEU A 263 -47.08 -2.27 -11.12
CA LEU A 263 -45.75 -2.00 -11.68
C LEU A 263 -44.93 -1.06 -10.78
N TRP A 264 -45.55 0.01 -10.26
CA TRP A 264 -44.90 0.93 -9.33
C TRP A 264 -44.52 0.23 -8.02
N TYR A 265 -45.42 -0.57 -7.46
CA TYR A 265 -45.18 -1.34 -6.24
C TYR A 265 -44.04 -2.35 -6.46
N TYR A 266 -44.06 -3.09 -7.57
CA TYR A 266 -43.01 -4.02 -7.93
C TYR A 266 -41.64 -3.32 -8.11
N ALA A 267 -41.61 -2.20 -8.83
CA ALA A 267 -40.38 -1.41 -9.02
C ALA A 267 -39.84 -0.86 -7.68
N ARG A 268 -40.74 -0.38 -6.81
CA ARG A 268 -40.39 0.08 -5.45
C ARG A 268 -39.84 -1.07 -4.61
N TRP A 269 -40.47 -2.24 -4.66
CA TRP A 269 -40.03 -3.43 -3.93
C TRP A 269 -38.67 -3.93 -4.39
N GLN A 270 -38.42 -3.95 -5.71
CA GLN A 270 -37.10 -4.29 -6.27
C GLN A 270 -36.02 -3.29 -5.79
N ARG A 271 -36.32 -1.98 -5.80
CA ARG A 271 -35.39 -0.96 -5.29
C ARG A 271 -35.11 -1.13 -3.80
N LEU A 272 -36.13 -1.40 -2.99
CA LEU A 272 -35.94 -1.65 -1.55
C LEU A 272 -35.07 -2.87 -1.31
N ARG A 273 -35.31 -3.98 -2.03
CA ARG A 273 -34.48 -5.18 -1.95
C ARG A 273 -33.04 -4.91 -2.38
N SER A 274 -32.80 -4.12 -3.43
CA SER A 274 -31.43 -3.83 -3.85
C SER A 274 -30.69 -2.93 -2.84
N LEU A 275 -31.39 -1.98 -2.21
CA LEU A 275 -30.87 -1.20 -1.10
C LEU A 275 -30.57 -2.07 0.14
N GLU A 276 -31.45 -3.01 0.49
CA GLU A 276 -31.24 -3.96 1.58
C GLU A 276 -30.00 -4.83 1.33
N ARG A 277 -29.84 -5.36 0.10
CA ARG A 277 -28.65 -6.13 -0.29
C ARG A 277 -27.38 -5.30 -0.21
N ALA A 278 -27.40 -4.06 -0.70
CA ALA A 278 -26.27 -3.14 -0.61
C ALA A 278 -25.89 -2.85 0.85
N ALA A 279 -26.89 -2.57 1.70
CA ALA A 279 -26.68 -2.31 3.12
C ALA A 279 -26.13 -3.53 3.85
N ALA A 280 -26.65 -4.73 3.57
CA ALA A 280 -26.16 -5.98 4.14
C ALA A 280 -24.73 -6.30 3.70
N LEU A 281 -24.38 -6.06 2.43
CA LEU A 281 -23.01 -6.24 1.93
C LEU A 281 -22.04 -5.28 2.64
N GLN A 282 -22.42 -4.01 2.75
CA GLN A 282 -21.62 -2.97 3.36
C GLN A 282 -21.46 -3.14 4.88
N ARG A 283 -22.47 -3.66 5.58
CA ARG A 283 -22.41 -3.93 7.03
C ARG A 283 -21.30 -4.91 7.41
N ASN A 284 -20.89 -5.78 6.48
CA ASN A 284 -19.81 -6.74 6.71
C ASN A 284 -18.41 -6.12 6.60
N ILE A 285 -18.29 -4.83 6.22
CA ILE A 285 -17.02 -4.13 6.04
C ILE A 285 -17.00 -2.97 7.03
N ARG A 286 -16.22 -3.11 8.11
CA ARG A 286 -16.20 -2.16 9.23
C ARG A 286 -15.10 -1.10 9.13
N VAL A 287 -14.10 -1.32 8.28
CA VAL A 287 -12.86 -0.52 8.24
C VAL A 287 -12.81 0.49 7.08
N VAL A 288 -13.82 0.52 6.21
CA VAL A 288 -13.87 1.43 5.05
C VAL A 288 -15.14 2.27 5.11
N LYS A 289 -15.00 3.58 4.85
CA LYS A 289 -16.13 4.50 4.89
C LYS A 289 -17.22 4.04 3.93
N PRO A 290 -18.47 3.88 4.39
CA PRO A 290 -19.53 3.39 3.54
C PRO A 290 -19.83 4.35 2.38
N GLN A 291 -19.82 3.83 1.15
CA GLN A 291 -20.35 4.52 -0.02
C GLN A 291 -21.89 4.67 0.05
N PRO A 292 -22.47 5.64 -0.67
CA PRO A 292 -23.92 5.79 -0.77
C PRO A 292 -24.60 4.49 -1.26
N LEU A 293 -25.59 4.03 -0.49
CA LEU A 293 -26.29 2.77 -0.75
C LEU A 293 -26.91 2.70 -2.15
N GLU A 294 -27.39 3.83 -2.68
CA GLU A 294 -28.00 3.89 -4.01
C GLU A 294 -27.01 3.56 -5.13
N LEU A 295 -25.75 3.99 -4.99
CA LEU A 295 -24.71 3.71 -5.96
C LEU A 295 -24.36 2.22 -5.96
N LEU A 296 -24.23 1.63 -4.77
CA LEU A 296 -23.92 0.21 -4.61
C LEU A 296 -25.11 -0.67 -5.03
N ALA A 297 -26.34 -0.32 -4.67
CA ALA A 297 -27.55 -1.03 -5.10
C ALA A 297 -27.68 -1.03 -6.62
N GLY A 298 -27.50 0.14 -7.24
CA GLY A 298 -27.50 0.26 -8.70
C GLY A 298 -26.38 -0.54 -9.36
N LEU A 299 -25.21 -0.68 -8.72
CA LEU A 299 -24.13 -1.55 -9.20
C LEU A 299 -24.51 -3.04 -9.07
N LEU A 300 -25.03 -3.46 -7.92
CA LEU A 300 -25.43 -4.85 -7.66
C LEU A 300 -26.52 -5.31 -8.63
N ASP A 301 -27.51 -4.46 -8.92
CA ASP A 301 -28.55 -4.75 -9.91
C ASP A 301 -27.99 -4.85 -11.34
N HIS A 302 -26.81 -4.29 -11.60
CA HIS A 302 -26.10 -4.47 -12.87
C HIS A 302 -25.29 -5.76 -12.95
N LEU A 303 -24.66 -6.16 -11.84
CA LEU A 303 -23.72 -7.27 -11.81
C LEU A 303 -24.37 -8.63 -11.48
N PHE A 304 -25.48 -8.63 -10.76
CA PHE A 304 -26.12 -9.82 -10.19
C PHE A 304 -27.62 -9.84 -10.44
N THR A 305 -28.20 -11.04 -10.39
CA THR A 305 -29.65 -11.23 -10.45
C THR A 305 -30.28 -10.83 -9.12
N SER A 306 -31.57 -10.52 -9.10
CA SER A 306 -32.31 -10.21 -7.86
C SER A 306 -32.46 -11.43 -6.94
N GLN A 307 -32.21 -12.63 -7.44
CA GLN A 307 -32.25 -13.89 -6.67
C GLN A 307 -30.93 -14.16 -5.93
N ASP A 308 -29.83 -13.56 -6.36
CA ASP A 308 -28.52 -13.75 -5.73
C ASP A 308 -28.51 -13.17 -4.31
N SER A 309 -28.25 -14.03 -3.33
CA SER A 309 -28.10 -13.65 -1.93
C SER A 309 -26.77 -12.94 -1.69
N VAL A 310 -26.68 -12.16 -0.61
CA VAL A 310 -25.46 -11.44 -0.24
C VAL A 310 -24.29 -12.39 -0.02
N ASP A 311 -24.53 -13.55 0.61
CA ASP A 311 -23.48 -14.56 0.83
C ASP A 311 -23.00 -15.18 -0.47
N THR A 312 -23.91 -15.39 -1.44
CA THR A 312 -23.54 -15.85 -2.79
C THR A 312 -22.65 -14.82 -3.47
N ILE A 313 -23.05 -13.54 -3.45
CA ILE A 313 -22.27 -12.43 -4.02
C ILE A 313 -20.87 -12.37 -3.38
N ARG A 314 -20.81 -12.43 -2.04
CA ARG A 314 -19.55 -12.44 -1.29
C ARG A 314 -18.68 -13.62 -1.66
N SER A 315 -19.21 -14.84 -1.63
CA SER A 315 -18.46 -16.06 -1.95
C SER A 315 -17.83 -16.03 -3.36
N LEU A 316 -18.52 -15.41 -4.32
CA LEU A 316 -18.07 -15.36 -5.71
C LEU A 316 -17.02 -14.28 -5.98
N THR A 317 -17.06 -13.17 -5.24
CA THR A 317 -16.30 -11.95 -5.59
C THR A 317 -15.42 -11.39 -4.49
N LEU A 318 -15.83 -11.44 -3.23
CA LEU A 318 -15.10 -10.80 -2.14
C LEU A 318 -14.42 -11.82 -1.23
N GLY A 319 -15.03 -12.98 -1.00
CA GLY A 319 -14.63 -13.97 -0.02
C GLY A 319 -15.40 -13.81 1.30
N ILE A 320 -15.71 -14.94 1.92
CA ILE A 320 -16.37 -15.00 3.23
C ILE A 320 -15.32 -14.98 4.34
N SER A 321 -14.28 -15.80 4.21
CA SER A 321 -13.16 -15.87 5.15
C SER A 321 -12.00 -14.94 4.77
N ALA A 322 -11.13 -14.66 5.73
CA ALA A 322 -9.89 -13.90 5.53
C ALA A 322 -9.00 -14.52 4.44
N HIS A 323 -8.84 -15.85 4.47
CA HIS A 323 -8.07 -16.59 3.47
C HIS A 323 -8.66 -16.46 2.07
N GLN A 324 -9.98 -16.67 1.93
CA GLN A 324 -10.66 -16.59 0.63
C GLN A 324 -10.59 -15.18 0.04
N LYS A 325 -10.67 -14.13 0.88
CA LYS A 325 -10.48 -12.74 0.46
C LYS A 325 -9.10 -12.52 -0.17
N LEU A 326 -8.05 -13.02 0.48
CA LEU A 326 -6.67 -12.90 -0.02
C LEU A 326 -6.43 -13.75 -1.28
N GLU A 327 -6.99 -14.96 -1.35
CA GLU A 327 -6.93 -15.81 -2.55
C GLU A 327 -7.62 -15.16 -3.75
N LEU A 328 -8.81 -14.58 -3.54
CA LEU A 328 -9.53 -13.87 -4.60
C LEU A 328 -8.78 -12.63 -5.06
N LEU A 329 -8.16 -11.87 -4.14
CA LEU A 329 -7.27 -10.76 -4.51
C LEU A 329 -6.08 -11.27 -5.32
N ALA A 330 -5.42 -12.35 -4.89
CA ALA A 330 -4.29 -12.94 -5.59
C ALA A 330 -4.67 -13.44 -6.98
N GLY A 331 -5.83 -14.07 -7.13
CA GLY A 331 -6.36 -14.51 -8.43
C GLY A 331 -6.63 -13.35 -9.37
N LEU A 332 -7.25 -12.27 -8.87
CA LEU A 332 -7.48 -11.04 -9.64
C LEU A 332 -6.16 -10.41 -10.10
N VAL A 333 -5.21 -10.25 -9.18
CA VAL A 333 -3.89 -9.67 -9.46
C VAL A 333 -3.10 -10.53 -10.46
N ARG A 334 -3.17 -11.85 -10.37
CA ARG A 334 -2.56 -12.77 -11.35
C ARG A 334 -3.12 -12.59 -12.75
N LEU A 335 -4.44 -12.47 -12.84
CA LEU A 335 -5.11 -12.20 -14.10
C LEU A 335 -4.64 -10.86 -14.73
N LEU A 336 -4.29 -9.87 -13.92
CA LEU A 336 -3.73 -8.58 -14.38
C LEU A 336 -2.25 -8.64 -14.81
N GLY A 337 -1.61 -9.82 -14.77
CA GLY A 337 -0.25 -10.08 -15.22
C GLY A 337 0.82 -10.08 -14.12
N TYR A 338 0.43 -10.00 -12.86
CA TYR A 338 1.34 -10.16 -11.72
C TYR A 338 1.48 -11.65 -11.35
N GLU A 339 2.50 -12.02 -10.58
CA GLU A 339 2.75 -13.41 -10.17
C GLU A 339 2.06 -13.74 -8.83
N ALA A 340 2.12 -12.80 -7.88
CA ALA A 340 1.53 -12.94 -6.55
C ALA A 340 1.32 -11.57 -5.89
N VAL A 341 0.72 -11.57 -4.69
CA VAL A 341 0.57 -10.40 -3.82
C VAL A 341 1.58 -10.50 -2.68
N ALA A 342 2.22 -9.38 -2.35
CA ALA A 342 3.07 -9.25 -1.17
C ALA A 342 2.57 -8.07 -0.34
N VAL A 343 2.47 -8.25 0.98
CA VAL A 343 1.94 -7.23 1.89
C VAL A 343 3.03 -6.80 2.84
N PHE A 344 3.21 -5.49 2.99
CA PHE A 344 4.14 -4.88 3.92
C PHE A 344 3.39 -4.04 4.93
N GLY A 345 3.74 -4.17 6.21
CA GLY A 345 3.22 -3.28 7.25
C GLY A 345 4.26 -3.04 8.35
N ASP A 346 4.51 -1.77 8.65
CA ASP A 346 5.50 -1.28 9.61
C ASP A 346 4.96 -0.03 10.30
N CYS A 347 5.63 0.42 11.35
CA CYS A 347 5.28 1.61 12.13
C CYS A 347 3.84 1.57 12.68
N PHE A 348 3.34 0.39 13.07
CA PHE A 348 2.01 0.26 13.67
C PHE A 348 1.88 1.03 14.99
N ASP A 349 3.00 1.25 15.69
CA ASP A 349 3.08 2.07 16.89
C ASP A 349 2.93 3.58 16.63
N GLU A 350 3.09 4.04 15.38
CA GLU A 350 2.84 5.43 14.98
C GLU A 350 1.37 5.67 14.59
N VAL A 351 0.59 4.61 14.45
CA VAL A 351 -0.85 4.71 14.19
C VAL A 351 -1.53 5.13 15.48
N THR A 352 -2.18 6.30 15.48
CA THR A 352 -2.75 6.91 16.70
C THR A 352 -3.70 6.01 17.50
N LEU A 353 -4.43 5.13 16.81
CA LEU A 353 -5.38 4.18 17.40
C LEU A 353 -4.76 2.81 17.73
N LEU A 354 -3.46 2.63 17.52
CA LEU A 354 -2.67 1.47 17.94
C LEU A 354 -1.44 1.88 18.76
N ASP A 355 -1.42 3.11 19.28
CA ASP A 355 -0.35 3.62 20.12
C ASP A 355 -0.18 2.68 21.34
N PRO A 356 0.98 2.02 21.51
CA PRO A 356 1.17 1.03 22.57
C PRO A 356 1.12 1.63 23.98
N VAL A 357 1.31 2.94 24.12
CA VAL A 357 1.24 3.65 25.42
C VAL A 357 -0.22 3.93 25.78
N ARG A 358 -1.03 4.35 24.81
CA ARG A 358 -2.44 4.72 25.03
C ARG A 358 -3.39 3.53 24.96
N PHE A 359 -3.14 2.61 24.03
CA PHE A 359 -4.01 1.50 23.66
C PHE A 359 -3.23 0.17 23.60
N PRO A 360 -2.68 -0.28 24.74
CA PRO A 360 -1.87 -1.50 24.80
C PRO A 360 -2.66 -2.77 24.47
N GLY A 361 -3.97 -2.83 24.75
CA GLY A 361 -4.83 -3.94 24.35
C GLY A 361 -5.05 -3.98 22.84
N ALA A 362 -5.20 -2.83 22.20
CA ALA A 362 -5.49 -2.72 20.79
C ALA A 362 -4.32 -3.20 19.92
N ILE A 363 -3.10 -2.75 20.19
CA ILE A 363 -1.90 -3.24 19.47
C ILE A 363 -1.70 -4.74 19.68
N LYS A 364 -2.02 -5.27 20.87
CA LYS A 364 -1.94 -6.71 21.16
C LYS A 364 -2.94 -7.51 20.37
N ALA A 365 -4.20 -7.09 20.34
CA ALA A 365 -5.23 -7.74 19.55
C ALA A 365 -4.89 -7.68 18.05
N PHE A 366 -4.40 -6.55 17.56
CA PHE A 366 -3.97 -6.41 16.17
C PHE A 366 -2.83 -7.38 15.82
N ALA A 367 -1.76 -7.42 16.63
CA ALA A 367 -0.63 -8.32 16.43
C ALA A 367 -1.04 -9.80 16.53
N ARG A 368 -1.95 -10.13 17.46
CA ARG A 368 -2.52 -11.49 17.60
C ARG A 368 -3.23 -11.92 16.31
N GLU A 369 -4.06 -11.05 15.74
CA GLU A 369 -4.77 -11.38 14.50
C GLU A 369 -3.82 -11.58 13.32
N VAL A 370 -2.73 -10.81 13.22
CA VAL A 370 -1.69 -11.03 12.20
C VAL A 370 -1.01 -12.40 12.36
N CYS A 371 -0.82 -12.86 13.61
CA CYS A 371 -0.15 -14.12 13.91
C CYS A 371 -1.06 -15.36 13.79
N ARG A 372 -2.33 -15.22 13.38
CA ARG A 372 -3.21 -16.38 13.17
C ARG A 372 -2.80 -17.18 11.93
N ASN A 373 -2.85 -18.50 12.06
CA ASN A 373 -2.49 -19.44 10.99
C ASN A 373 -3.24 -19.18 9.67
N ASP A 374 -4.50 -18.76 9.73
CA ASP A 374 -5.32 -18.43 8.55
C ASP A 374 -4.67 -17.36 7.64
N ILE A 375 -4.03 -16.36 8.26
CA ILE A 375 -3.29 -15.31 7.57
C ILE A 375 -1.88 -15.78 7.23
N LEU A 376 -1.18 -16.38 8.20
CA LEU A 376 0.21 -16.78 8.00
C LEU A 376 0.36 -17.76 6.83
N ASN A 377 -0.63 -18.62 6.60
CA ASN A 377 -0.64 -19.60 5.52
C ASN A 377 -0.65 -19.00 4.11
N PHE A 378 -1.17 -17.78 3.93
CA PHE A 378 -1.20 -17.11 2.62
C PHE A 378 0.20 -16.85 2.03
N GLY A 379 1.19 -16.59 2.88
CA GLY A 379 2.57 -16.32 2.47
C GLY A 379 2.81 -14.86 2.04
N ARG A 380 4.08 -14.46 1.91
CA ARG A 380 4.50 -13.11 1.43
C ARG A 380 3.92 -11.94 2.24
N LEU A 381 3.67 -12.16 3.53
CA LEU A 381 3.25 -11.10 4.46
C LEU A 381 4.47 -10.69 5.28
N HIS A 382 4.80 -9.41 5.29
CA HIS A 382 5.97 -8.87 5.97
C HIS A 382 5.53 -7.80 6.97
N PHE A 383 5.49 -8.17 8.25
CA PHE A 383 4.99 -7.29 9.31
C PHE A 383 6.07 -6.96 10.33
N PHE A 384 6.10 -5.69 10.74
CA PHE A 384 7.06 -5.14 11.67
C PHE A 384 6.32 -4.52 12.86
N PHE A 385 6.49 -5.13 14.02
CA PHE A 385 5.81 -4.74 15.25
C PHE A 385 6.78 -4.10 16.26
N PRO A 386 6.26 -3.30 17.22
CA PRO A 386 7.02 -2.90 18.39
C PRO A 386 7.45 -4.13 19.22
N ASP A 387 8.18 -3.89 20.31
CA ASP A 387 8.74 -4.94 21.18
C ASP A 387 7.69 -6.02 21.48
N SER A 388 8.08 -7.30 21.34
CA SER A 388 7.19 -8.43 21.51
C SER A 388 6.50 -8.40 22.87
N ARG A 389 7.14 -7.89 23.92
CA ARG A 389 6.54 -7.77 25.26
C ARG A 389 5.38 -6.79 25.32
N LEU A 390 5.42 -5.75 24.49
CA LEU A 390 4.34 -4.77 24.37
C LEU A 390 3.22 -5.30 23.48
N ALA A 391 3.57 -6.05 22.42
CA ALA A 391 2.64 -6.49 21.40
C ALA A 391 2.03 -7.89 21.64
N LEU A 392 2.69 -8.81 22.35
CA LEU A 392 2.27 -10.20 22.49
C LEU A 392 2.80 -10.82 23.80
N ASP A 393 1.92 -11.35 24.63
CA ASP A 393 2.35 -12.22 25.73
C ASP A 393 2.49 -13.67 25.23
N LEU A 394 3.63 -13.93 24.60
CA LEU A 394 3.98 -15.20 23.95
C LEU A 394 3.93 -16.41 24.89
N ASN A 395 4.02 -16.20 26.21
CA ASN A 395 4.01 -17.28 27.19
C ASN A 395 2.60 -17.66 27.64
N THR A 396 1.65 -16.74 27.58
CA THR A 396 0.27 -16.96 28.03
C THR A 396 -0.70 -17.21 26.89
N ASP A 397 -0.45 -16.63 25.71
CA ASP A 397 -1.40 -16.69 24.61
C ASP A 397 -1.35 -18.04 23.87
N ARG A 398 -2.42 -18.83 24.04
CA ARG A 398 -2.60 -20.14 23.39
C ARG A 398 -2.55 -20.03 21.87
N THR A 399 -3.08 -18.94 21.30
CA THR A 399 -3.13 -18.74 19.85
C THR A 399 -1.73 -18.62 19.24
N LEU A 400 -0.79 -18.02 19.98
CA LEU A 400 0.60 -17.92 19.58
C LEU A 400 1.37 -19.22 19.77
N LYS A 401 1.01 -20.04 20.75
CA LYS A 401 1.59 -21.39 20.90
C LYS A 401 1.13 -22.33 19.78
N GLU A 402 -0.11 -22.16 19.31
CA GLU A 402 -0.70 -22.91 18.20
C GLU A 402 -0.31 -22.36 16.82
N ALA A 403 0.13 -21.11 16.75
CA ALA A 403 0.75 -20.55 15.56
C ALA A 403 2.01 -21.37 15.28
N ARG A 404 1.99 -22.15 14.20
CA ARG A 404 3.18 -22.88 13.76
C ARG A 404 4.12 -21.86 13.15
N PHE A 405 5.00 -21.32 13.98
CA PHE A 405 6.08 -20.42 13.57
C PHE A 405 7.16 -21.12 12.74
N ASP A 406 6.80 -22.16 11.99
CA ASP A 406 7.64 -22.80 10.97
C ASP A 406 8.04 -21.80 9.86
N ARG A 407 7.58 -20.54 9.94
CA ARG A 407 7.89 -19.39 9.06
C ARG A 407 8.61 -18.30 9.88
N HIS A 408 9.63 -17.69 9.30
CA HIS A 408 10.61 -16.77 9.92
C HIS A 408 10.00 -15.69 10.84
N PHE A 409 9.80 -16.07 12.10
CA PHE A 409 9.29 -15.24 13.18
C PHE A 409 10.46 -14.77 14.04
N VAL A 410 10.79 -13.48 13.96
CA VAL A 410 11.86 -12.88 14.75
C VAL A 410 11.25 -12.22 15.98
N ARG A 411 11.33 -12.94 17.10
CA ARG A 411 10.75 -12.54 18.39
C ARG A 411 11.28 -11.24 18.94
N ASP A 412 12.58 -11.04 18.87
CA ASP A 412 13.23 -9.82 19.29
C ASP A 412 14.38 -9.58 18.31
N LEU A 413 14.28 -8.51 17.54
CA LEU A 413 15.33 -8.08 16.64
C LEU A 413 16.48 -7.50 17.47
N VAL A 414 17.41 -8.37 17.85
CA VAL A 414 18.62 -8.03 18.60
C VAL A 414 19.80 -7.95 17.65
N TRP A 415 20.65 -6.95 17.86
CA TRP A 415 21.86 -6.78 17.09
C TRP A 415 23.04 -7.28 17.88
N SER A 416 23.80 -8.20 17.30
CA SER A 416 25.09 -8.54 17.86
C SER A 416 26.08 -7.40 17.65
N ARG A 417 27.07 -7.33 18.52
CA ARG A 417 28.15 -6.35 18.45
C ARG A 417 28.79 -6.30 17.05
N HIS A 418 29.08 -7.46 16.46
CA HIS A 418 29.71 -7.53 15.14
C HIS A 418 28.83 -6.90 14.05
N GLN A 419 27.52 -7.05 14.13
CA GLN A 419 26.58 -6.45 13.17
C GLN A 419 26.51 -4.93 13.31
N LEU A 420 26.62 -4.41 14.54
CA LEU A 420 26.71 -2.97 14.79
C LEU A 420 28.03 -2.39 14.27
N GLU A 421 29.14 -3.08 14.47
CA GLU A 421 30.45 -2.70 13.89
C GLU A 421 30.40 -2.68 12.37
N GLU A 422 29.85 -3.73 11.74
CA GLU A 422 29.70 -3.81 10.29
C GLU A 422 28.76 -2.71 9.75
N LEU A 423 27.64 -2.42 10.44
CA LEU A 423 26.75 -1.32 10.08
C LEU A 423 27.48 0.02 10.10
N ALA A 424 28.26 0.28 11.15
CA ALA A 424 29.01 1.53 11.25
C ALA A 424 30.05 1.66 10.14
N GLU A 425 30.77 0.57 9.85
CA GLU A 425 31.75 0.54 8.77
C GLU A 425 31.10 0.77 7.39
N ARG A 426 29.96 0.12 7.11
CA ARG A 426 29.23 0.31 5.85
C ARG A 426 28.77 1.75 5.65
N ARG A 427 28.19 2.37 6.69
CA ARG A 427 27.78 3.79 6.62
C ARG A 427 28.96 4.72 6.40
N PHE A 428 30.07 4.44 7.07
CA PHE A 428 31.31 5.20 6.90
C PHE A 428 31.83 5.12 5.46
N ARG A 429 31.92 3.90 4.90
CA ARG A 429 32.34 3.68 3.50
C ARG A 429 31.38 4.31 2.49
N ALA A 430 30.07 4.20 2.70
CA ALA A 430 29.07 4.80 1.82
C ALA A 430 29.20 6.33 1.76
N ALA A 431 29.51 6.97 2.88
CA ALA A 431 29.73 8.42 2.92
C ALA A 431 31.02 8.84 2.21
N GLN A 432 32.09 8.05 2.30
CA GLN A 432 33.30 8.27 1.52
C GLN A 432 33.05 8.12 0.02
N GLN A 433 32.25 7.13 -0.39
CA GLN A 433 31.86 6.93 -1.79
C GLN A 433 31.02 8.11 -2.32
N ALA A 434 30.01 8.56 -1.56
CA ALA A 434 29.20 9.72 -1.92
C ALA A 434 30.06 10.98 -2.16
N LEU A 435 31.04 11.25 -1.29
CA LEU A 435 31.97 12.37 -1.48
C LEU A 435 32.79 12.21 -2.78
N ARG A 436 33.24 10.99 -3.11
CA ARG A 436 33.98 10.71 -4.35
C ARG A 436 33.12 10.93 -5.59
N GLU A 437 31.87 10.49 -5.55
CA GLU A 437 30.91 10.70 -6.64
C GLU A 437 30.62 12.19 -6.84
N GLU A 438 30.41 12.94 -5.76
CA GLU A 438 30.26 14.40 -5.82
C GLU A 438 31.49 15.08 -6.42
N ALA A 439 32.70 14.65 -6.04
CA ALA A 439 33.95 15.17 -6.59
C ALA A 439 34.11 14.84 -8.08
N ALA A 440 33.73 13.63 -8.51
CA ALA A 440 33.75 13.21 -9.90
C ALA A 440 32.79 14.03 -10.78
N ILE A 441 31.57 14.28 -10.28
CA ILE A 441 30.57 15.11 -10.98
C ILE A 441 31.08 16.54 -11.13
N ARG A 442 31.65 17.14 -10.07
CA ARG A 442 32.24 18.49 -10.14
C ARG A 442 33.44 18.55 -11.09
N GLY A 443 34.30 17.54 -11.06
CA GLY A 443 35.44 17.44 -11.97
C GLY A 443 35.02 17.37 -13.44
N SER A 444 34.00 16.56 -13.76
CA SER A 444 33.46 16.45 -15.12
C SER A 444 32.81 17.74 -15.60
N ALA A 445 32.05 18.44 -14.74
CA ALA A 445 31.43 19.72 -15.10
C ALA A 445 32.48 20.81 -15.40
N THR A 446 33.58 20.83 -14.63
CA THR A 446 34.68 21.79 -14.81
C THR A 446 35.48 21.50 -16.09
N SER A 447 35.64 20.22 -16.46
CA SER A 447 36.28 19.81 -17.71
C SER A 447 35.49 20.19 -18.95
N LEU A 448 34.16 20.15 -18.91
CA LEU A 448 33.33 20.53 -20.07
C LEU A 448 33.35 22.04 -20.33
N LEU A 449 33.42 22.84 -19.26
CA LEU A 449 33.57 24.30 -19.34
C LEU A 449 34.94 24.74 -19.87
N SER A 450 36.02 23.99 -19.62
CA SER A 450 37.35 24.32 -20.15
C SER A 450 37.56 23.91 -21.61
N THR A 451 36.87 22.87 -22.10
CA THR A 451 36.83 22.55 -23.54
C THR A 451 35.97 23.52 -24.35
N ALA A 452 34.98 24.17 -23.73
CA ALA A 452 34.17 25.18 -24.42
C ALA A 452 34.92 26.51 -24.60
N SER A 453 35.89 26.82 -23.74
CA SER A 453 36.71 28.04 -23.84
C SER A 453 37.95 27.89 -24.75
N SER A 454 38.34 26.67 -25.12
CA SER A 454 39.47 26.42 -26.03
C SER A 454 39.12 26.33 -27.52
N LEU A 455 37.83 26.40 -27.88
CA LEU A 455 37.35 26.44 -29.28
C LEU A 455 37.26 27.86 -29.87
N GLY A 456 37.80 28.87 -29.17
CA GLY A 456 37.75 30.28 -29.56
C GLY A 456 39.12 30.93 -29.73
N SER A 457 40.10 30.27 -30.35
CA SER A 457 41.30 30.92 -30.92
C SER A 457 42.20 29.92 -31.64
N ASN A 458 42.04 29.77 -32.95
CA ASN A 458 43.11 29.23 -33.79
C ASN A 458 43.03 29.79 -35.21
N GLU A 459 43.67 30.93 -35.44
CA GLU A 459 44.17 31.35 -36.74
C GLU A 459 45.69 31.55 -36.64
N GLY A 460 46.43 30.86 -37.51
CA GLY A 460 47.73 31.28 -38.03
C GLY A 460 48.97 30.89 -37.22
N GLY A 461 49.79 29.97 -37.76
CA GLY A 461 51.18 29.83 -37.30
C GLY A 461 51.88 28.55 -37.71
N SER A 462 52.24 28.44 -38.98
CA SER A 462 53.23 27.49 -39.50
C SER A 462 54.64 27.83 -39.03
N GLY A 463 55.36 26.86 -38.46
CA GLY A 463 56.78 27.01 -38.11
C GLY A 463 57.42 25.70 -37.70
N ASP A 464 58.32 25.20 -38.55
CA ASP A 464 59.24 24.08 -38.31
C ASP A 464 60.11 24.29 -37.06
N GLY A 465 60.42 23.20 -36.36
CA GLY A 465 61.37 23.25 -35.25
C GLY A 465 61.61 21.91 -34.56
N ASN A 466 62.60 21.17 -35.06
CA ASN A 466 63.27 20.07 -34.38
C ASN A 466 63.83 20.54 -33.02
N GLY A 467 63.61 19.77 -31.94
CA GLY A 467 64.17 20.08 -30.64
C GLY A 467 63.93 18.98 -29.61
N ALA A 468 64.85 18.02 -29.55
CA ALA A 468 64.99 17.11 -28.42
C ALA A 468 65.38 17.92 -27.17
N GLY A 469 64.61 17.78 -26.09
CA GLY A 469 64.86 18.46 -24.83
C GLY A 469 64.04 17.85 -23.70
N ASN A 470 64.72 17.02 -22.90
CA ASN A 470 64.30 16.64 -21.55
C ASN A 470 63.85 17.89 -20.77
N ALA A 471 62.61 17.90 -20.32
CA ALA A 471 62.16 18.79 -19.27
C ALA A 471 61.17 18.03 -18.40
N GLU A 472 61.64 17.68 -17.20
CA GLU A 472 60.84 17.29 -16.05
C GLU A 472 59.67 18.27 -15.89
N ARG A 473 58.47 17.85 -16.31
CA ARG A 473 57.24 18.41 -15.77
C ARG A 473 57.07 17.83 -14.38
N GLN A 474 57.62 18.54 -13.41
CA GLN A 474 57.16 18.50 -12.03
C GLN A 474 55.68 18.91 -12.03
N SER A 475 54.80 17.91 -12.07
CA SER A 475 53.42 18.02 -11.66
C SER A 475 53.41 18.26 -10.15
N SER A 476 53.46 19.52 -9.74
CA SER A 476 53.15 19.96 -8.39
C SER A 476 51.64 19.84 -8.12
N SER A 477 51.16 18.60 -8.05
CA SER A 477 49.86 18.24 -7.47
C SER A 477 50.10 17.29 -6.30
N SER A 478 50.87 17.74 -5.31
CA SER A 478 51.13 17.01 -4.07
C SER A 478 50.68 17.84 -2.86
N VAL A 479 49.45 17.58 -2.38
CA VAL A 479 49.10 17.68 -0.94
C VAL A 479 48.02 16.66 -0.55
N PHE A 480 47.14 16.24 -1.46
CA PHE A 480 46.24 15.12 -1.18
C PHE A 480 46.89 13.83 -1.67
N GLY A 481 47.65 13.19 -0.79
CA GLY A 481 48.10 11.82 -0.99
C GLY A 481 46.91 10.95 -1.37
N ASP A 482 47.14 10.01 -2.28
CA ASP A 482 46.13 9.05 -2.72
C ASP A 482 45.48 8.45 -1.47
N PRO A 483 44.21 8.78 -1.15
CA PRO A 483 43.61 8.40 0.12
C PRO A 483 43.30 6.92 0.04
N SER A 484 44.32 6.10 0.31
CA SER A 484 44.16 4.72 0.74
C SER A 484 43.08 4.75 1.80
N THR A 485 41.92 4.17 1.46
CA THR A 485 40.66 4.25 2.20
C THR A 485 40.92 4.07 3.69
N MET A 486 40.94 5.17 4.45
CA MET A 486 40.99 5.07 5.90
C MET A 486 39.79 4.21 6.30
N SER A 487 40.09 3.10 6.95
CA SER A 487 39.07 2.16 7.39
C SER A 487 38.35 2.76 8.60
N PHE A 488 37.16 2.26 8.88
CA PHE A 488 36.48 2.58 10.13
C PHE A 488 37.36 2.25 11.34
N ALA A 489 38.22 1.22 11.22
CA ALA A 489 39.19 0.85 12.26
C ALA A 489 40.27 1.92 12.53
N ASP A 490 40.62 2.74 11.53
CA ASP A 490 41.61 3.80 11.69
C ASP A 490 41.07 4.98 12.52
N LEU A 491 39.75 5.14 12.59
CA LEU A 491 39.10 6.05 13.53
C LEU A 491 39.39 5.65 14.98
N PHE A 492 39.47 4.34 15.26
CA PHE A 492 39.68 3.82 16.61
C PHE A 492 41.11 3.97 17.12
N LYS A 493 42.09 4.04 16.22
CA LYS A 493 43.49 4.35 16.60
C LYS A 493 43.62 5.74 17.24
N LYS A 494 42.63 6.63 17.07
CA LYS A 494 42.58 7.95 17.70
C LYS A 494 41.92 7.97 19.09
N VAL A 495 41.31 6.86 19.53
CA VAL A 495 40.72 6.75 20.87
C VAL A 495 41.81 6.33 21.85
N ARG A 496 42.14 7.20 22.82
CA ARG A 496 43.12 6.91 23.88
C ARG A 496 42.38 6.26 25.05
N GLY A 497 42.12 4.96 24.99
CA GLY A 497 41.43 4.25 26.06
C GLY A 497 41.23 2.76 25.78
N GLU A 498 40.89 2.01 26.82
CA GLU A 498 40.58 0.58 26.74
C GLU A 498 39.47 0.30 25.71
N ASP A 499 39.70 -0.73 24.91
CA ASP A 499 38.77 -1.51 24.09
C ASP A 499 37.40 -0.84 23.82
N PHE A 500 37.32 0.01 22.78
CA PHE A 500 36.08 0.52 22.16
C PHE A 500 34.99 -0.58 22.03
N SER A 501 35.45 -1.78 21.71
CA SER A 501 34.79 -3.07 21.85
C SER A 501 33.84 -3.22 23.06
N SER A 502 34.29 -2.82 24.25
CA SER A 502 33.56 -2.90 25.51
C SER A 502 32.39 -1.91 25.56
N TYR A 503 32.55 -0.73 24.96
CA TYR A 503 31.50 0.28 24.87
C TYR A 503 30.43 -0.11 23.85
N LEU A 504 30.84 -0.67 22.70
CA LEU A 504 29.87 -1.20 21.72
C LEU A 504 29.08 -2.39 22.27
N ALA A 505 29.67 -3.22 23.13
CA ALA A 505 28.96 -4.32 23.77
C ALA A 505 27.83 -3.86 24.71
N LYS A 506 27.84 -2.59 25.14
CA LYS A 506 26.75 -1.98 25.92
C LYS A 506 25.57 -1.56 25.04
N LEU A 507 25.76 -1.45 23.73
CA LEU A 507 24.71 -1.08 22.79
C LEU A 507 23.98 -2.32 22.30
N SER A 508 22.67 -2.17 22.12
CA SER A 508 21.76 -3.22 21.68
C SER A 508 21.03 -2.88 20.39
N THR A 509 21.02 -1.60 19.97
CA THR A 509 20.29 -1.15 18.78
C THR A 509 21.14 -0.29 17.83
N PRO A 510 20.84 -0.33 16.52
CA PRO A 510 21.41 0.58 15.53
C PRO A 510 21.23 2.06 15.89
N ARG A 511 20.10 2.44 16.49
CA ARG A 511 19.85 3.83 16.88
C ARG A 511 20.80 4.30 17.97
N GLU A 512 21.02 3.48 19.00
CA GLU A 512 22.01 3.78 20.05
C GLU A 512 23.39 3.98 19.43
N LEU A 513 23.79 3.09 18.51
CA LEU A 513 25.04 3.23 17.76
C LEU A 513 25.10 4.57 17.00
N MET A 514 24.04 4.96 16.28
CA MET A 514 24.04 6.24 15.56
C MET A 514 24.20 7.44 16.50
N ILE A 515 23.53 7.42 17.66
CA ILE A 515 23.60 8.51 18.64
C ILE A 515 25.00 8.57 19.26
N MET A 516 25.54 7.42 19.69
CA MET A 516 26.89 7.32 20.25
C MET A 516 27.92 7.85 19.25
N MET A 517 27.88 7.37 18.00
CA MET A 517 28.83 7.78 16.96
C MET A 517 28.69 9.28 16.65
N THR A 518 27.46 9.81 16.58
CA THR A 518 27.24 11.24 16.37
C THR A 518 27.90 12.08 17.47
N GLU A 519 27.71 11.67 18.73
CA GLU A 519 28.30 12.35 19.87
C GLU A 519 29.83 12.24 19.87
N MET A 520 30.38 11.07 19.53
CA MET A 520 31.82 10.87 19.41
C MET A 520 32.44 11.82 18.39
N PHE A 521 31.85 11.94 17.19
CA PHE A 521 32.35 12.86 16.17
C PHE A 521 32.30 14.32 16.66
N SER A 522 31.22 14.73 17.31
CA SER A 522 31.10 16.08 17.87
C SER A 522 32.18 16.36 18.92
N ARG A 523 32.56 15.37 19.73
CA ARG A 523 33.62 15.51 20.75
C ARG A 523 35.01 15.55 20.14
N ILE A 524 35.26 14.73 19.12
CA ILE A 524 36.52 14.78 18.38
C ILE A 524 36.70 16.16 17.73
N GLU A 525 35.63 16.76 17.19
CA GLU A 525 35.66 18.11 16.61
C GLU A 525 35.96 19.19 17.66
N GLN A 526 35.48 19.01 18.90
CA GLN A 526 35.76 19.94 20.01
C GLN A 526 37.20 19.83 20.52
N ASN A 527 37.81 18.62 20.46
CA ASN A 527 39.15 18.34 20.99
C ASN A 527 40.07 17.67 19.93
N PRO A 528 40.46 18.38 18.86
CA PRO A 528 41.17 17.77 17.73
C PRO A 528 42.56 17.19 18.09
N GLU A 529 43.26 17.77 19.08
CA GLU A 529 44.60 17.33 19.50
C GLU A 529 44.58 16.31 20.66
N GLY A 530 43.52 16.31 21.47
CA GLY A 530 43.40 15.48 22.68
C GLY A 530 43.00 14.04 22.39
N GLY A 531 42.39 13.79 21.23
CA GLY A 531 41.72 12.51 20.95
C GLY A 531 40.47 12.32 21.82
N LEU A 532 39.88 11.13 21.75
CA LEU A 532 38.77 10.75 22.63
C LEU A 532 39.31 10.13 23.92
N THR A 533 38.88 10.66 25.06
CA THR A 533 39.14 10.06 26.37
C THR A 533 38.12 8.96 26.68
N ALA A 534 38.45 8.04 27.61
CA ALA A 534 37.49 7.03 28.08
C ALA A 534 36.21 7.66 28.68
N GLN A 535 36.34 8.83 29.33
CA GLN A 535 35.21 9.57 29.88
C GLN A 535 34.29 10.10 28.77
N ASP A 536 34.85 10.57 27.65
CA ASP A 536 34.06 11.01 26.49
C ASP A 536 33.24 9.86 25.88
N MET A 537 33.84 8.67 25.81
CA MET A 537 33.19 7.45 25.34
C MET A 537 32.04 7.04 26.25
N GLU A 538 32.26 7.09 27.56
CA GLU A 538 31.23 6.77 28.55
C GLU A 538 30.05 7.74 28.45
N ILE A 539 30.31 9.05 28.33
CA ILE A 539 29.24 10.04 28.17
C ILE A 539 28.47 9.81 26.86
N ALA A 540 29.17 9.48 25.76
CA ALA A 540 28.51 9.18 24.49
C ALA A 540 27.59 7.94 24.57
N VAL A 541 28.02 6.88 25.25
CA VAL A 541 27.19 5.68 25.47
C VAL A 541 26.00 6.00 26.38
N THR A 542 26.21 6.67 27.50
CA THR A 542 25.12 7.04 28.41
C THR A 542 24.08 7.89 27.71
N LYS A 543 24.52 8.90 26.94
CA LYS A 543 23.63 9.73 26.12
C LYS A 543 22.89 8.92 25.05
N ALA A 544 23.55 7.95 24.43
CA ALA A 544 22.92 7.06 23.46
C ALA A 544 21.82 6.22 24.09
N LEU A 545 22.07 5.63 25.26
CA LEU A 545 21.08 4.85 26.00
C LEU A 545 19.89 5.71 26.42
N GLU A 546 20.13 6.90 26.98
CA GLU A 546 19.08 7.84 27.41
C GLU A 546 18.21 8.35 26.26
N GLN A 547 18.81 8.69 25.11
CA GLN A 547 18.08 9.26 23.96
C GLN A 547 17.47 8.20 23.02
N SER A 548 17.77 6.91 23.25
CA SER A 548 17.25 5.81 22.43
C SER A 548 15.83 5.39 22.81
N VAL A 549 15.49 5.52 24.11
CA VAL A 549 14.15 5.40 24.67
C VAL A 549 13.25 6.49 24.05
#